data_AF-A0A431KW35-F1
#
_entry.id   AF-A0A431KW35-F1
#
_cell.length_a   1.000
_cell.length_b   1.000
_cell.length_c   1.000
_cell.angle_alpha   90.00
_cell.angle_beta   90.00
_cell.angle_gamma   90.00
#
_symmetry.space_group_name_H-M   'P 1'
#
loop_
_entity.id
_entity.type
_entity.pdbx_description
1 polymer ?
#
loop_
_entity_poly.entity_id
_entity_poly.type
_entity_poly.pdbx_seq_one_letter_code
_entity_poly.pdbx_strand_id
1 'polypeptide(L)'
;MHLNLTDPDSIVSWWRTFPERHWAYLAVFESRSPQFRLAIRAARARIQADPLFSLDRVRAFDDAMKQAWDEAERLAHHAEPADDPAAVLH
;
A
#
# COMPACT_ATOMS: atom_id res chain seq x y z
N MET A 1 -9.27 -13.57 -5.39
CA MET A 1 -10.31 -12.95 -6.23
C MET A 1 -9.64 -12.22 -7.39
N HIS A 2 -10.18 -12.25 -8.61
CA HIS A 2 -9.65 -11.49 -9.75
C HIS A 2 -10.23 -10.07 -9.75
N LEU A 3 -9.37 -9.05 -9.83
CA LEU A 3 -9.78 -7.64 -9.86
C LEU A 3 -10.17 -7.25 -11.28
N ASN A 4 -11.40 -6.80 -11.48
CA ASN A 4 -11.87 -6.18 -12.72
C ASN A 4 -12.15 -4.69 -12.50
N LEU A 5 -11.34 -3.82 -13.10
CA LEU A 5 -11.46 -2.36 -12.95
C LEU A 5 -12.63 -1.73 -13.74
N THR A 6 -13.31 -2.49 -14.60
CA THR A 6 -14.52 -2.00 -15.30
C THR A 6 -15.79 -2.20 -14.48
N ASP A 7 -15.74 -3.01 -13.44
CA ASP A 7 -16.89 -3.38 -12.61
C ASP A 7 -16.70 -2.89 -11.16
N PRO A 8 -17.49 -1.91 -10.71
CA PRO A 8 -17.44 -1.42 -9.33
C PRO A 8 -17.62 -2.53 -8.28
N ASP A 9 -18.44 -3.55 -8.53
CA ASP A 9 -18.69 -4.61 -7.54
C ASP A 9 -17.49 -5.55 -7.41
N SER A 10 -16.79 -5.83 -8.52
CA SER A 10 -15.49 -6.50 -8.50
C SER A 10 -14.46 -5.71 -7.68
N ILE A 11 -14.41 -4.38 -7.83
CA ILE A 11 -13.49 -3.53 -7.07
C ILE A 11 -13.82 -3.56 -5.56
N VAL A 12 -15.10 -3.46 -5.19
CA VAL A 12 -15.53 -3.51 -3.78
C VAL A 12 -15.20 -4.86 -3.15
N SER A 13 -15.50 -5.96 -3.82
CA SER A 13 -15.21 -7.30 -3.31
C SER A 13 -13.70 -7.57 -3.21
N TRP A 14 -12.90 -7.03 -4.14
CA TRP A 14 -11.44 -7.08 -4.04
C TRP A 14 -10.94 -6.26 -2.85
N TRP A 15 -11.46 -5.05 -2.65
CA TRP A 15 -11.12 -4.19 -1.53
C TRP A 15 -11.39 -4.89 -0.18
N ARG A 16 -12.54 -5.56 -0.01
CA ARG A 16 -12.92 -6.27 1.22
C ARG A 16 -11.93 -7.37 1.65
N THR A 17 -11.09 -7.88 0.74
CA THR A 17 -10.08 -8.88 1.07
C THR A 17 -8.98 -8.30 1.97
N PHE A 18 -8.63 -7.03 1.78
CA PHE A 18 -7.70 -6.32 2.65
C PHE A 18 -8.01 -4.81 2.65
N PRO A 19 -9.01 -4.37 3.45
CA PRO A 19 -9.57 -3.02 3.38
C PRO A 19 -8.56 -1.89 3.52
N GLU A 20 -7.63 -2.02 4.48
CA GLU A 20 -6.63 -1.00 4.81
C GLU A 20 -5.65 -0.83 3.65
N ARG A 21 -5.11 -1.94 3.14
CA ARG A 21 -4.12 -1.94 2.06
C ARG A 21 -4.72 -1.57 0.71
N HIS A 22 -5.89 -2.12 0.38
CA HIS A 22 -6.48 -1.99 -0.95
C HIS A 22 -7.06 -0.61 -1.23
N TRP A 23 -7.40 0.15 -0.19
CA TRP A 23 -7.88 1.52 -0.35
C TRP A 23 -6.85 2.43 -1.03
N ALA A 24 -5.58 2.39 -0.61
CA ALA A 24 -4.52 3.24 -1.14
C ALA A 24 -4.29 3.02 -2.65
N TYR A 25 -4.39 1.77 -3.11
CA TYR A 25 -4.22 1.43 -4.52
C TYR A 25 -5.31 2.02 -5.43
N LEU A 26 -6.51 2.30 -4.93
CA LEU A 26 -7.58 2.91 -5.74
C LEU A 26 -7.18 4.29 -6.26
N ALA A 27 -6.46 5.10 -5.47
CA ALA A 27 -5.95 6.39 -5.91
C ALA A 27 -4.87 6.24 -7.01
N VAL A 28 -4.04 5.19 -6.92
CA VAL A 28 -3.03 4.87 -7.94
C VAL A 28 -3.70 4.40 -9.22
N PHE A 29 -4.73 3.55 -9.15
CA PHE A 29 -5.48 3.12 -10.33
C PHE A 29 -6.24 4.28 -10.97
N GLU A 30 -6.85 5.17 -10.18
CA GLU A 30 -7.59 6.33 -10.69
C GLU A 30 -6.68 7.31 -11.45
N SER A 31 -5.45 7.51 -10.96
CA SER A 31 -4.46 8.38 -11.61
C SER A 31 -3.83 7.73 -12.85
N ARG A 32 -3.46 6.44 -12.78
CA ARG A 32 -2.77 5.74 -13.87
C ARG A 32 -3.68 5.17 -14.95
N SER A 33 -4.97 4.97 -14.67
CA SER A 33 -5.94 4.38 -15.60
C SER A 33 -7.18 5.26 -15.79
N PRO A 34 -7.08 6.34 -16.59
CA PRO A 34 -8.18 7.28 -16.80
C PRO A 34 -9.48 6.63 -17.27
N GLN A 35 -9.40 5.58 -18.09
CA GLN A 35 -10.52 4.83 -18.63
C GLN A 35 -11.39 4.14 -17.57
N PHE A 36 -10.84 3.89 -16.37
CA PHE A 36 -11.56 3.22 -15.28
C PHE A 36 -12.01 4.19 -14.17
N ARG A 37 -11.77 5.50 -14.31
CA ARG A 37 -12.06 6.49 -13.26
C ARG A 37 -13.51 6.45 -12.79
N LEU A 38 -14.47 6.30 -13.72
CA LEU A 38 -15.89 6.25 -13.37
C LEU A 38 -16.21 5.05 -12.48
N ALA A 39 -15.74 3.87 -12.86
CA ALA A 39 -15.95 2.64 -12.08
C ALA A 39 -15.25 2.70 -10.72
N ILE A 40 -14.00 3.19 -10.68
CA ILE A 40 -13.23 3.37 -9.45
C ILE A 40 -13.93 4.36 -8.51
N ARG A 41 -14.42 5.51 -9.01
CA ARG A 41 -15.17 6.48 -8.20
C ARG A 41 -16.47 5.91 -7.65
N ALA A 42 -17.21 5.16 -8.47
CA ALA A 42 -18.42 4.47 -8.04
C ALA A 42 -18.12 3.46 -6.92
N ALA A 43 -17.05 2.67 -7.07
CA ALA A 43 -16.61 1.74 -6.03
C ALA A 43 -16.18 2.46 -4.75
N ARG A 44 -15.43 3.57 -4.85
CA ARG A 44 -15.01 4.37 -3.69
C ARG A 44 -16.20 4.90 -2.90
N ALA A 45 -17.24 5.40 -3.57
CA ALA A 45 -18.45 5.86 -2.91
C ALA A 45 -19.15 4.71 -2.14
N ARG A 46 -19.21 3.51 -2.73
CA ARG A 46 -19.74 2.31 -2.06
C ARG A 46 -18.89 1.89 -0.85
N ILE A 47 -17.57 1.90 -0.99
CA ILE A 47 -16.62 1.57 0.08
C ILE A 47 -16.75 2.54 1.25
N GLN A 48 -16.87 3.84 0.99
CA GLN A 48 -17.00 4.84 2.06
C GLN A 48 -18.30 4.67 2.88
N ALA A 49 -19.33 4.05 2.30
CA ALA A 49 -20.56 3.70 2.99
C ALA A 49 -20.52 2.29 3.62
N ASP A 50 -19.46 1.50 3.38
CA ASP A 50 -19.32 0.15 3.92
C ASP A 50 -18.86 0.21 5.40
N PRO A 51 -19.48 -0.55 6.31
CA PRO A 51 -19.10 -0.55 7.73
C PRO A 51 -17.66 -1.03 7.99
N LEU A 52 -17.04 -1.75 7.05
CA LEU A 52 -15.65 -2.17 7.16
C LEU A 52 -14.67 -1.03 6.86
N PHE A 53 -15.12 0.09 6.28
CA PHE A 53 -14.26 1.20 5.97
C PHE A 53 -13.97 2.05 7.21
N SER A 54 -12.69 2.35 7.42
CA SER A 54 -12.22 3.26 8.46
C SER A 54 -10.99 3.98 7.97
N LEU A 55 -11.09 5.30 7.81
CA LEU A 55 -9.97 6.12 7.37
C LEU A 55 -8.82 6.11 8.38
N ASP A 56 -9.14 6.00 9.67
CA ASP A 56 -8.11 5.94 10.72
C ASP A 56 -7.32 4.63 10.65
N ARG A 57 -7.98 3.50 10.37
CA ARG A 57 -7.28 2.22 10.15
C ARG A 57 -6.39 2.23 8.91
N VAL A 58 -6.85 2.86 7.82
CA VAL A 58 -6.03 3.05 6.62
C VAL A 58 -4.78 3.84 6.96
N ARG A 59 -4.92 4.99 7.63
CA ARG A 59 -3.79 5.84 8.02
C ARG A 59 -2.80 5.12 8.93
N ALA A 60 -3.32 4.44 9.96
CA ALA A 60 -2.48 3.67 10.87
C ALA A 60 -1.70 2.56 10.15
N PHE A 61 -2.30 1.90 9.15
CA PHE A 61 -1.62 0.91 8.32
C PHE A 61 -0.50 1.55 7.48
N ASP A 62 -0.79 2.68 6.82
CA ASP A 62 0.20 3.41 6.02
C ASP A 62 1.38 3.89 6.87
N ASP A 63 1.12 4.42 8.06
CA ASP A 63 2.14 4.87 9.01
C ASP A 63 3.02 3.72 9.49
N ALA A 64 2.40 2.58 9.85
CA ALA A 64 3.13 1.38 10.27
C ALA A 64 4.03 0.84 9.14
N MET A 65 3.52 0.81 7.90
CA MET A 65 4.29 0.39 6.73
C MET A 65 5.46 1.33 6.44
N LYS A 66 5.26 2.63 6.60
CA LYS A 66 6.33 3.62 6.45
C LYS A 66 7.42 3.43 7.50
N GLN A 67 7.04 3.29 8.77
CA GLN A 67 8.00 3.05 9.86
C GLN A 67 8.81 1.77 9.64
N ALA A 68 8.15 0.69 9.21
CA ALA A 68 8.81 -0.56 8.91
C ALA A 68 9.83 -0.42 7.74
N TRP A 69 9.50 0.38 6.72
CA TRP A 69 10.41 0.67 5.63
C TRP A 69 11.62 1.50 6.09
N ASP A 70 11.37 2.59 6.83
CA ASP A 70 12.42 3.48 7.33
C ASP A 70 13.39 2.72 8.27
N GLU A 71 12.87 1.81 9.10
CA GLU A 71 13.69 0.95 9.97
C GLU A 71 14.52 -0.09 9.18
N ALA A 72 13.92 -0.71 8.16
CA ALA A 72 14.65 -1.64 7.29
C ALA A 72 15.80 -0.94 6.55
N GLU A 73 15.58 0.29 6.08
CA GLU A 73 16.61 1.12 5.44
C GLU A 73 17.72 1.51 6.42
N ARG A 74 17.37 1.91 7.64
CA ARG A 74 18.33 2.21 8.71
C ARG A 74 19.23 1.01 9.04
N LEU A 75 18.63 -0.18 9.17
CA LEU A 75 19.37 -1.41 9.43
C LEU A 75 20.27 -1.80 8.26
N ALA A 76 19.81 -1.63 7.02
CA ALA A 76 20.62 -1.87 5.84
C ALA A 76 21.83 -0.93 5.76
N HIS A 77 21.67 0.34 6.14
CA HIS A 77 22.76 1.31 6.11
C HIS A 77 23.79 1.13 7.24
N HIS A 78 23.39 0.58 8.39
CA HIS A 78 24.30 0.24 9.50
C HIS A 78 24.98 -1.13 9.36
N ALA A 79 24.56 -1.96 8.39
CA ALA A 79 25.12 -3.28 8.16
C ALA A 79 26.35 -3.29 7.21
N GLU A 80 26.88 -2.12 6.84
CA GLU A 80 28.17 -2.07 6.13
C GLU A 80 29.28 -2.64 7.04
N PRO A 81 29.96 -3.73 6.64
CA PRO A 81 31.08 -4.24 7.41
C PRO A 81 32.22 -3.22 7.32
N ALA A 82 32.86 -2.96 8.47
CA ALA A 82 34.20 -2.39 8.51
C ALA A 82 35.17 -3.40 7.88
N ASP A 83 35.20 -3.48 6.55
CA ASP A 83 36.32 -4.06 5.81
C ASP A 83 37.47 -3.07 5.92
N ASP A 84 38.19 -3.13 7.04
CA ASP A 84 39.57 -2.66 7.12
C ASP A 84 40.50 -3.88 6.99
N PRO A 85 40.90 -4.27 5.76
CA PRO A 85 41.88 -5.34 5.58
C PRO A 85 43.32 -4.91 5.92
N ALA A 86 43.59 -3.73 6.49
CA ALA A 86 44.95 -3.25 6.71
C ALA A 86 45.56 -3.56 8.11
N ALA A 87 44.84 -4.25 9.01
CA ALA A 87 45.34 -4.51 10.37
C ALA A 87 46.08 -5.84 10.59
N VAL A 88 46.42 -6.59 9.53
CA VAL A 88 47.25 -7.79 9.64
C VAL A 88 48.31 -7.77 8.55
N LEU A 89 49.49 -7.23 8.86
CA LEU A 89 50.77 -7.88 8.60
C LEU A 89 51.90 -7.11 9.31
N HIS A 90 52.59 -7.88 10.15
CA HIS A 90 53.87 -7.59 10.79
C HIS A 90 54.99 -7.28 9.80
#